data_AF-A0A1V5RSM0-F1
#
_entry.id   AF-A0A1V5RSM0-F1
#
_cell.length_a   1.000
_cell.length_b   1.000
_cell.length_c   1.000
_cell.angle_alpha   90.00
_cell.angle_beta   90.00
_cell.angle_gamma   90.00
#
_symmetry.space_group_name_H-M   'P 1'
#
loop_
_entity.id
_entity.type
_entity.pdbx_description
1 polymer ?
#
loop_
_entity_poly.entity_id
_entity_poly.type
_entity_poly.pdbx_seq_one_letter_code
_entity_poly.pdbx_strand_id
1 'polypeptide(L)'
;MSMSDIEKLRLLLPHWLEHNASHADDYHGWIERLTAAGEPHAAEHLAAAVEKLTGVNHDLEALLQRLGGPAAHADHEGAAAHHHEHPHEHGEHGHHH
;
A
#
# COMPACT_ATOMS: atom_id res chain seq x y z
N MET A 1 -13.49 -25.62 3.15
CA MET A 1 -13.76 -24.91 4.42
C MET A 1 -13.51 -23.44 4.17
N SER A 2 -14.45 -22.54 4.48
CA SER A 2 -14.21 -21.10 4.35
C SER A 2 -13.26 -20.61 5.44
N MET A 3 -12.38 -19.66 5.14
CA MET A 3 -11.56 -19.01 6.16
C MET A 3 -12.43 -18.42 7.28
N SER A 4 -11.99 -18.59 8.52
CA SER A 4 -12.54 -17.90 9.68
C SER A 4 -12.28 -16.40 9.58
N ASP A 5 -13.08 -15.60 10.27
CA ASP A 5 -12.90 -14.13 10.25
C ASP A 5 -11.58 -13.70 10.89
N ILE A 6 -11.04 -14.48 11.83
CA ILE A 6 -9.70 -14.26 12.40
C ILE A 6 -8.61 -14.49 11.36
N GLU A 7 -8.71 -15.56 10.55
CA GLU A 7 -7.74 -15.80 9.47
C GLU A 7 -7.81 -14.71 8.40
N LYS A 8 -9.02 -14.25 8.04
CA LYS A 8 -9.19 -13.12 7.13
C LYS A 8 -8.56 -11.84 7.70
N LEU A 9 -8.76 -11.54 8.98
CA LEU A 9 -8.15 -10.35 9.61
C LEU A 9 -6.63 -10.43 9.59
N ARG A 10 -6.04 -11.59 9.87
CA ARG A 10 -4.58 -11.79 9.83
C ARG A 10 -3.98 -11.61 8.43
N LEU A 11 -4.78 -11.74 7.37
CA LEU A 11 -4.39 -11.42 5.99
C LEU A 11 -4.59 -9.93 5.67
N LEU A 12 -5.70 -9.33 6.12
CA LEU A 12 -6.02 -7.93 5.80
C LEU A 12 -5.16 -6.92 6.57
N LEU A 13 -4.79 -7.22 7.81
CA LEU A 13 -4.04 -6.28 8.67
C LEU A 13 -2.69 -5.85 8.04
N PRO A 14 -1.84 -6.76 7.51
CA PRO A 14 -0.65 -6.36 6.76
C PRO A 14 -0.92 -5.42 5.59
N HIS A 15 -1.98 -5.67 4.81
CA HIS A 15 -2.34 -4.81 3.68
C HIS A 15 -2.77 -3.41 4.12
N TRP A 16 -3.51 -3.28 5.21
CA TRP A 16 -3.90 -1.97 5.75
C TRP A 16 -2.70 -1.21 6.33
N LEU A 17 -1.76 -1.91 6.98
CA LEU A 17 -0.52 -1.30 7.46
C LEU A 17 0.30 -0.72 6.30
N GLU A 18 0.46 -1.49 5.22
CA GLU A 18 1.15 -1.02 4.01
C GLU A 18 0.43 0.17 3.36
N HIS A 19 -0.90 0.10 3.26
CA HIS A 19 -1.69 1.19 2.69
C HIS A 19 -1.61 2.48 3.51
N ASN A 20 -1.63 2.38 4.84
CA ASN A 20 -1.46 3.52 5.72
C ASN A 20 -0.07 4.14 5.60
N ALA A 21 0.97 3.33 5.40
CA ALA A 21 2.32 3.83 5.14
C ALA A 21 2.39 4.61 3.81
N SER A 22 1.78 4.07 2.73
CA SER A 22 1.68 4.77 1.45
C SER A 22 0.96 6.11 1.59
N HIS A 23 -0.12 6.18 2.39
CA HIS A 23 -0.80 7.44 2.65
C HIS A 23 0.04 8.44 3.45
N ALA A 24 0.81 7.97 4.44
CA ALA A 24 1.71 8.83 5.19
C ALA A 24 2.78 9.45 4.29
N ASP A 25 3.38 8.66 3.38
CA ASP A 25 4.37 9.13 2.42
C ASP A 25 3.78 10.19 1.47
N ASP A 26 2.59 9.94 0.93
CA ASP A 26 1.87 10.91 0.11
C ASP A 26 1.63 12.22 0.87
N TYR A 27 1.19 12.12 2.14
CA TYR A 27 0.91 13.30 2.96
C TYR A 27 2.18 14.08 3.27
N HIS A 28 3.31 13.42 3.53
CA HIS A 28 4.61 14.07 3.67
C HIS A 28 4.99 14.87 2.41
N GLY A 29 4.80 14.30 1.22
CA GLY A 29 5.03 15.02 -0.03
C GLY A 29 4.15 16.27 -0.19
N TRP A 30 2.93 16.26 0.35
CA TRP A 30 2.04 17.43 0.35
C TRP A 30 2.40 18.46 1.43
N ILE A 31 2.85 18.02 2.60
CA ILE A 31 3.34 18.91 3.67
C ILE A 31 4.47 19.80 3.14
N GLU A 32 5.43 19.21 2.42
CA GLU A 32 6.53 19.95 1.78
C GLU A 32 6.02 20.99 0.78
N ARG A 33 5.07 20.60 -0.08
CA ARG A 33 4.48 21.49 -1.09
C ARG A 33 3.71 22.65 -0.48
N LEU A 34 2.92 22.39 0.56
CA LEU A 34 2.15 23.43 1.27
C LEU A 34 3.08 24.39 2.01
N THR A 35 4.14 23.88 2.62
CA THR A 35 5.17 24.71 3.26
C THR A 35 5.85 25.62 2.23
N ALA A 36 6.22 25.08 1.07
CA ALA A 36 6.82 25.85 -0.02
C ALA A 36 5.83 26.87 -0.65
N ALA A 37 4.53 26.59 -0.60
CA ALA A 37 3.47 27.48 -1.07
C ALA A 37 3.11 28.60 -0.06
N GLY A 38 3.72 28.61 1.13
CA GLY A 38 3.43 29.62 2.16
C GLY A 38 2.18 29.32 3.00
N GLU A 39 1.73 28.07 3.03
CA GLU A 39 0.53 27.61 3.78
C GLU A 39 0.91 26.65 4.93
N PRO A 40 1.68 27.11 5.94
CA PRO A 40 2.17 26.24 7.01
C PRO A 40 1.05 25.68 7.90
N HIS A 41 -0.05 26.40 8.10
CA HIS A 41 -1.19 25.91 8.88
C HIS A 41 -1.92 24.73 8.20
N ALA A 42 -1.99 24.73 6.87
CA ALA A 42 -2.50 23.59 6.13
C ALA A 42 -1.55 22.38 6.25
N ALA A 43 -0.24 22.63 6.20
CA ALA A 43 0.78 21.60 6.41
C ALA A 43 0.70 20.99 7.83
N GLU A 44 0.43 21.79 8.87
CA GLU A 44 0.22 21.33 10.24
C GLU A 44 -0.97 20.35 10.35
N HIS A 45 -2.05 20.59 9.62
CA HIS A 45 -3.21 19.68 9.61
C HIS A 45 -2.88 18.33 8.96
N LEU A 46 -2.10 18.31 7.87
CA LEU A 46 -1.62 17.05 7.28
C LEU A 46 -0.63 16.34 8.20
N ALA A 47 0.28 17.06 8.85
CA ALA A 47 1.20 16.47 9.83
C ALA A 47 0.43 15.79 10.98
N ALA A 48 -0.62 16.44 11.49
CA ALA A 48 -1.50 15.83 12.49
C ALA A 48 -2.28 14.62 11.98
N ALA A 49 -2.54 14.51 10.67
CA ALA A 49 -3.14 13.33 10.06
C ALA A 49 -2.14 12.16 9.97
N VAL A 50 -0.88 12.45 9.64
CA VAL A 50 0.21 11.45 9.67
C VAL A 50 0.37 10.87 11.07
N GLU A 51 0.44 11.70 12.11
CA GLU A 51 0.54 11.22 13.51
C GLU A 51 -0.61 10.29 13.90
N LYS A 52 -1.83 10.58 13.44
CA LYS A 52 -2.98 9.71 13.68
C LYS A 52 -2.86 8.39 12.92
N LEU A 53 -2.36 8.40 11.68
CA LEU A 53 -2.09 7.17 10.93
C LEU A 53 -1.03 6.31 11.61
N THR A 54 0.02 6.93 12.18
CA THR A 54 1.02 6.22 12.98
C THR A 54 0.39 5.55 14.21
N GLY A 55 -0.50 6.25 14.91
CA GLY A 55 -1.26 5.68 16.03
C GLY A 55 -2.15 4.49 15.60
N VAL A 56 -2.85 4.62 14.48
CA VAL A 56 -3.64 3.52 13.91
C VAL A 56 -2.73 2.33 13.58
N ASN A 57 -1.58 2.55 12.95
CA ASN A 57 -0.65 1.48 12.63
C ASN A 57 -0.18 0.73 13.88
N HIS A 58 0.16 1.45 14.95
CA HIS A 58 0.54 0.83 16.22
C HIS A 58 -0.56 -0.10 16.77
N ASP A 59 -1.81 0.35 16.76
CA ASP A 59 -2.95 -0.45 17.22
C ASP A 59 -3.19 -1.68 16.33
N LEU A 60 -3.03 -1.54 15.01
CA LEU A 60 -3.18 -2.64 14.06
C LEU A 60 -2.04 -3.67 14.18
N GLU A 61 -0.80 -3.23 14.42
CA GLU A 61 0.34 -4.11 14.70
C GLU A 61 0.13 -4.90 16.00
N ALA A 62 -0.32 -4.22 17.06
CA ALA A 62 -0.63 -4.86 18.34
C ALA A 62 -1.77 -5.90 18.19
N LEU A 63 -2.81 -5.56 17.41
CA LEU A 63 -3.88 -6.48 17.07
C LEU A 63 -3.34 -7.70 16.32
N LEU A 64 -2.52 -7.49 15.29
CA LEU A 64 -1.93 -8.58 14.51
C LEU A 64 -1.10 -9.53 15.38
N GLN A 65 -0.27 -8.99 16.27
CA GLN A 65 0.49 -9.79 17.23
C GLN A 65 -0.42 -10.60 18.15
N ARG A 66 -1.50 -9.98 18.67
CA ARG A 66 -2.48 -10.66 19.53
C ARG A 66 -3.24 -11.78 18.81
N LEU A 67 -3.43 -11.66 17.50
CA LEU A 67 -4.05 -12.70 16.66
C LEU A 67 -3.07 -13.82 16.24
N GLY A 68 -1.83 -13.80 16.71
CA GLY A 68 -0.81 -14.82 16.40
C GLY A 68 0.07 -14.47 15.19
N GLY A 69 0.18 -13.19 14.84
CA GLY A 69 1.00 -12.69 13.74
C GLY A 69 0.32 -12.82 12.38
N PRO A 70 1.01 -12.45 11.29
CA PRO A 70 0.55 -12.67 9.92
C PRO A 70 0.10 -14.12 9.75
N ALA A 71 -1.00 -14.33 9.02
CA ALA A 71 -1.28 -15.68 8.55
C ALA A 71 -0.07 -16.11 7.71
N ALA A 72 0.43 -17.34 7.91
CA ALA A 72 1.35 -17.92 6.93
C ALA A 72 0.69 -17.72 5.57
N HIS A 73 1.45 -17.23 4.57
CA HIS A 73 0.94 -17.14 3.21
C HIS A 73 0.29 -18.50 2.92
N ALA A 74 -1.04 -18.50 2.81
CA ALA A 74 -1.72 -19.66 2.28
C ALA A 74 -1.16 -19.73 0.88
N ASP A 75 -0.21 -20.66 0.66
CA ASP A 75 0.32 -20.97 -0.64
C ASP A 75 -0.90 -21.04 -1.56
N HIS A 76 -1.02 -20.03 -2.42
CA HIS A 76 -1.97 -20.07 -3.49
C HIS A 76 -1.43 -21.17 -4.42
N GLU A 77 -1.77 -22.42 -4.08
CA GLU A 77 -1.77 -23.57 -4.97
C GLU A 77 -2.75 -23.24 -6.10
N GLY A 78 -2.22 -22.49 -7.05
CA GLY A 78 -2.88 -21.93 -8.21
C GLY A 78 -1.80 -21.63 -9.23
N ALA A 79 -1.17 -22.70 -9.72
CA ALA A 79 -0.38 -22.66 -10.94
C ALA A 79 -1.23 -22.11 -12.08
N ALA A 80 -1.08 -20.82 -12.36
CA ALA A 80 -1.42 -20.22 -13.64
C ALA A 80 -0.39 -19.13 -13.91
N ALA A 81 0.64 -19.50 -14.66
CA ALA A 81 1.52 -18.56 -15.31
C ALA A 81 0.69 -17.61 -16.18
N HIS A 82 0.38 -16.42 -15.67
CA HIS A 82 -0.07 -15.32 -16.51
C HIS A 82 1.16 -14.70 -17.17
N HIS A 83 1.68 -15.43 -18.17
CA HIS A 83 2.54 -14.84 -19.17
C HIS A 83 1.65 -13.99 -20.07
N HIS A 84 1.61 -12.67 -19.83
CA HIS A 84 1.15 -11.75 -20.85
C HIS A 84 2.29 -11.55 -21.86
N GLU A 85 2.39 -12.47 -22.81
CA GLU A 85 3.11 -12.23 -24.06
C GLU A 85 2.33 -11.16 -24.83
N HIS A 86 2.73 -9.90 -24.72
CA HIS A 86 2.36 -8.89 -25.70
C HIS A 86 3.36 -9.02 -26.86
N PRO A 87 2.95 -9.50 -28.06
CA PRO A 87 3.79 -9.34 -29.23
C PRO A 87 3.87 -7.85 -29.58
N HIS A 88 4.99 -7.22 -29.22
CA HIS A 88 5.39 -5.95 -29.80
C HIS A 88 5.85 -6.21 -31.23
N GLU A 89 4.96 -5.98 -32.21
CA GLU A 89 5.38 -5.83 -33.60
C GLU A 89 6.11 -4.49 -33.74
N HIS A 90 7.44 -4.54 -33.74
CA HIS A 90 8.28 -3.45 -34.23
C HIS A 90 8.19 -3.40 -35.75
N GLY A 91 7.18 -2.69 -36.26
CA GLY A 91 7.15 -2.25 -37.66
C GLY A 91 8.13 -1.10 -37.86
N GLU A 92 9.39 -1.42 -38.12
CA GLU A 92 10.34 -0.50 -38.74
C GLU A 92 9.83 -0.13 -40.14
N HIS A 93 9.20 1.02 -40.30
CA HIS A 93 9.06 1.64 -41.62
C HIS A 93 10.14 2.70 -41.76
N GLY A 94 11.25 2.24 -42.32
CA GLY A 94 12.37 3.04 -42.75
C GLY A 94 11.99 4.09 -43.80
N HIS A 95 12.73 5.18 -43.74
CA HIS A 95 12.85 6.18 -44.79
C HIS A 95 13.21 5.54 -46.14
N HIS A 96 12.55 5.96 -47.21
CA HIS A 96 13.17 6.00 -48.54
C HIS A 96 12.59 7.14 -49.38
N HIS A 97 13.51 8.04 -49.77
CA HIS A 97 13.57 9.00 -50.88
C HIS A 97 12.27 9.65 -51.41
#